data_AF-A0A2V7CYV0-F1
#
_entry.id   AF-A0A2V7CYV0-F1
#
_cell.length_a   1.000
_cell.length_b   1.000
_cell.length_c   1.000
_cell.angle_alpha   90.00
_cell.angle_beta   90.00
_cell.angle_gamma   90.00
#
_symmetry.space_group_name_H-M   'P 1'
#
loop_
_entity.id
_entity.type
_entity.pdbx_description
1 polymer ?
#
loop_
_entity_poly.entity_id
_entity_poly.type
_entity_poly.pdbx_seq_one_letter_code
_entity_poly.pdbx_strand_id
1 'polypeptide(L)' 'MTLEELRNRMKAARVEIAENRLEVVRRLLTDALRPIQAMDSRAHRPLEPAVTFDAVRSRGDRGQ' A
#
# COMPACT_ATOMS: atom_id res chain seq x y z
N MET A 1 6.95 -8.40 -11.10
CA MET A 1 6.93 -8.88 -9.71
C MET A 1 8.00 -9.96 -9.51
N THR A 2 8.86 -9.81 -8.50
CA THR A 2 9.93 -10.77 -8.14
C THR A 2 9.44 -11.82 -7.12
N LEU A 3 10.19 -12.92 -6.94
CA LEU A 3 9.87 -13.94 -5.93
C LEU A 3 10.00 -13.42 -4.49
N GLU A 4 10.92 -12.49 -4.25
CA GLU A 4 11.10 -11.85 -2.95
C GLU A 4 9.89 -10.98 -2.58
N GLU A 5 9.39 -10.20 -3.55
CA GLU A 5 8.16 -9.40 -3.36
C GLU A 5 6.94 -10.29 -3.12
N LEU A 6 6.87 -11.47 -3.75
CA LEU A 6 5.84 -12.47 -3.48
C LEU A 6 5.91 -12.99 -2.04
N ARG A 7 7.10 -13.38 -1.57
CA ARG A 7 7.30 -13.86 -0.19
C ARG A 7 6.93 -12.79 0.85
N ASN A 8 7.29 -11.53 0.60
CA ASN A 8 6.92 -10.41 1.47
C ASN A 8 5.40 -10.19 1.53
N ARG A 9 4.70 -10.26 0.39
CA ARG A 9 3.22 -10.15 0.35
C ARG A 9 2.53 -11.33 1.01
N MET A 10 3.04 -12.55 0.83
CA MET A 10 2.53 -13.74 1.54
C MET A 10 2.63 -13.56 3.06
N LYS A 11 3.77 -13.07 3.55
CA LYS A 11 3.97 -12.77 4.98
C LYS A 11 3.02 -11.69 5.48
N ALA A 12 2.81 -10.63 4.71
CA ALA A 12 1.88 -9.55 5.06
C ALA A 12 0.42 -10.02 5.08
N ALA A 13 0.03 -10.89 4.14
CA ALA A 13 -1.31 -11.46 4.06
C ALA A 13 -1.54 -12.67 5.00
N ARG A 14 -0.48 -13.15 5.68
CA ARG A 14 -0.47 -14.37 6.49
C ARG A 14 -1.01 -15.60 5.73
N VAL A 15 -0.62 -15.72 4.46
CA VAL A 15 -1.00 -16.85 3.60
C VAL A 15 0.20 -17.77 3.39
N GLU A 16 0.02 -19.05 3.70
CA GLU A 16 0.99 -20.09 3.39
C GLU A 16 0.71 -20.66 2.00
N ILE A 17 1.67 -20.50 1.09
CA ILE A 17 1.60 -21.03 -0.27
C ILE A 17 2.73 -22.05 -0.40
N ALA A 18 2.38 -23.27 -0.78
CA ALA A 18 3.35 -24.33 -1.03
C ALA A 18 4.33 -23.92 -2.14
N GLU A 19 5.62 -24.25 -1.96
CA GLU A 19 6.69 -23.76 -2.83
C GLU A 19 6.55 -24.23 -4.28
N ASN A 20 5.99 -25.42 -4.49
CA ASN A 20 5.68 -25.96 -5.81
C ASN A 20 4.64 -25.14 -6.60
N ARG A 21 3.93 -24.21 -5.94
CA ARG A 21 2.92 -23.33 -6.55
C ARG A 21 3.38 -21.87 -6.66
N LEU A 22 4.56 -21.52 -6.13
CA LEU A 22 5.07 -20.13 -6.12
C LEU A 22 5.17 -19.54 -7.52
N GLU A 23 5.69 -20.30 -8.49
CA GLU A 23 5.84 -19.87 -9.89
C GLU A 23 4.48 -19.58 -10.54
N VAL A 24 3.49 -20.44 -10.28
CA VAL A 24 2.12 -20.28 -10.80
C VAL A 24 1.46 -19.05 -10.20
N VAL A 25 1.58 -18.88 -8.88
CA VAL A 25 1.02 -17.71 -8.17
C VAL A 25 1.70 -16.43 -8.61
N ARG A 26 3.02 -16.44 -8.81
CA ARG A 26 3.78 -15.30 -9.34
C ARG A 26 3.24 -14.89 -10.71
N ARG A 27 3.02 -15.85 -11.61
CA ARG A 27 2.50 -15.56 -12.95
C ARG A 27 1.06 -15.06 -12.91
N LEU A 28 0.21 -15.68 -12.09
CA LEU A 28 -1.17 -15.26 -11.86
C LEU A 28 -1.25 -13.82 -11.35
N LEU A 29 -0.50 -13.49 -10.30
CA LEU A 29 -0.48 -12.14 -9.74
C LEU A 29 0.11 -11.12 -10.71
N THR A 30 1.15 -11.49 -11.47
CA THR A 30 1.72 -10.60 -12.50
C THR A 30 0.69 -10.27 -13.57
N ASP A 31 -0.13 -11.24 -13.98
CA ASP A 31 -1.15 -11.05 -14.99
C ASP A 31 -2.36 -10.27 -14.45
N ALA A 32 -2.89 -10.68 -13.30
CA ALA A 32 -4.05 -10.06 -12.66
C ALA A 32 -3.77 -8.62 -12.19
N LEU A 33 -2.55 -8.32 -11.75
CA LEU A 33 -2.16 -6.97 -11.34
C LEU A 33 -1.71 -6.10 -12.51
N ARG A 34 -1.53 -6.64 -13.73
CA ARG A 34 -1.12 -5.86 -14.91
C ARG A 34 -2.08 -4.68 -15.21
N PRO A 35 -3.41 -4.86 -15.23
CA PRO A 35 -4.32 -3.74 -15.46
C PRO A 35 -4.29 -2.72 -14.31
N ILE A 36 -4.15 -3.17 -13.06
CA ILE A 36 -4.08 -2.28 -11.89
C ILE A 36 -2.80 -1.45 -11.92
N GLN A 37 -1.66 -2.06 -12.28
CA GLN A 37 -0.39 -1.35 -12.48
C GLN A 37 -0.47 -0.34 -13.62
N ALA A 38 -1.18 -0.65 -14.71
CA ALA A 38 -1.39 0.29 -15.81
C ALA A 38 -2.26 1.50 -15.38
N MET A 39 -3.15 1.29 -14.40
CA MET A 39 -3.98 2.34 -13.81
C MET A 39 -3.34 3.01 -12.59
N ASP A 40 -2.16 2.57 -12.14
CA ASP A 40 -1.51 3.10 -10.95
C ASP A 40 -1.00 4.53 -11.23
N SER A 41 -1.87 5.49 -10.96
CA SER A 41 -1.60 6.91 -11.01
C SER A 41 -0.66 7.36 -9.90
N ARG A 42 -0.24 6.50 -8.96
CA ARG A 42 0.78 6.84 -7.94
C ARG A 42 2.20 6.87 -8.51
N ALA A 43 2.43 6.30 -9.69
CA ALA A 43 3.60 6.60 -10.52
C ALA A 43 3.60 8.06 -11.02
N HIS A 44 2.45 8.74 -10.97
CA HIS A 44 2.31 10.15 -11.30
C HIS A 44 2.22 10.94 -9.99
N ARG A 45 3.29 11.69 -9.70
CA ARG A 45 3.45 12.82 -8.77
C ARG A 45 2.34 13.06 -7.70
N PRO A 46 2.71 13.17 -6.41
CA PRO A 46 1.82 12.96 -5.26
C PRO A 46 0.61 13.89 -5.20
N LEU A 47 -0.55 13.32 -4.84
CA LEU A 47 -1.63 14.05 -4.16
C LEU A 47 -1.09 14.47 -2.80
N GLU A 48 -0.97 15.78 -2.56
CA GLU A 48 -0.50 16.31 -1.28
C GLU A 48 -1.34 15.76 -0.13
N PRO A 49 -0.71 15.34 0.99
CA PRO A 49 -1.44 14.78 2.11
C PRO A 49 -2.46 15.79 2.64
N ALA A 50 -3.66 15.31 2.95
CA ALA A 50 -4.76 16.13 3.46
C ALA A 50 -4.28 16.98 4.64
N VAL A 51 -4.49 18.30 4.54
CA VAL A 51 -4.18 19.27 5.58
C VAL A 51 -4.85 18.85 6.89
N THR A 52 -4.05 18.45 7.88
CA THR A 52 -4.55 18.23 9.24
C THR A 52 -4.55 19.56 9.97
N PHE A 53 -5.73 20.07 10.30
CA PHE A 53 -5.86 21.22 11.18
C PHE A 53 -5.61 20.77 12.62
N ASP A 54 -4.56 21.30 13.24
CA ASP A 54 -4.30 21.09 14.65
C ASP A 54 -5.34 21.88 15.48
N ALA A 55 -6.22 21.14 16.15
CA ALA A 55 -7.23 21.70 17.04
C ALA A 55 -6.69 21.81 18.48
N VAL A 56 -5.46 22.29 18.70
CA VAL A 56 -5.10 22.85 20.00
C VAL A 56 -5.96 24.09 20.21
N ARG A 57 -7.08 23.84 20.86
CA ARG A 57 -8.03 24.81 21.36
C ARG A 57 -7.25 25.81 22.20
N SER A 58 -6.99 26.98 21.63
CA SER A 58 -6.59 28.18 22.36
C SER A 58 -7.72 28.51 23.33
N ARG A 59 -7.68 27.92 24.53
CA ARG A 59 -8.57 28.29 25.63
C ARG A 59 -7.90 29.44 26.36
N GLY A 60 -8.09 30.62 25.77
CA GLY A 60 -8.14 31.94 26.39
C GLY A 60 -7.31 32.14 27.65
N ASP A 61 -6.11 32.67 27.43
CA ASP A 61 -5.63 33.80 28.23
C ASP A 61 -6.61 34.98 28.00
N ARG A 62 -7.49 35.22 28.97
CA ARG A 62 -8.08 36.55 29.23
C ARG A 62 -8.66 36.56 30.65
N GLY A 63 -8.08 37.43 31.46
CA GLY A 63 -8.18 37.43 32.91
C GLY A 63 -9.53 37.83 33.50
N GLN A 64 -9.65 37.53 34.79
CA GLN A 64 -9.94 38.48 35.86
C GLN A 64 -9.12 38.08 37.08
#